data_AF-A0A6G3Q8H8-F1
#
_entry.id   AF-A0A6G3Q8H8-F1
#
_cell.length_a   1.000
_cell.length_b   1.000
_cell.length_c   1.000
_cell.angle_alpha   90.00
_cell.angle_beta   90.00
_cell.angle_gamma   90.00
#
_symmetry.space_group_name_H-M   'P 1'
#
loop_
_entity.id
_entity.type
_entity.pdbx_description
1 polymer ?
#
loop_
_entity_poly.entity_id
_entity_poly.type
_entity_poly.pdbx_seq_one_letter_code
_entity_poly.pdbx_strand_id
1 'polypeptide(L)'
;MQSPVPHSFWSTSDVATEDTGNWADAIRDALVACSSRPAKGEEPFAGRLEHAALGGIGLSTVVSGPQQVARTSRLIARDRRELLLVNIQTEGQSLARQDGRSATLLPGTMTFLDSTRPFMLEFSGSFSQVVVQIPRALLPGRSLVGVTALELDDHGPGRLVADFLLGLGRQRRNEPGVAAALLPHAVGLLESVLDLTTRDSATQTSAELTSQRIHRFVRQHAHDPSLDATGVAAGCGCSRRTLYRALAADGQTLTTLIRRLRVARAQRLLRDRPTLTLTAVAVQSGFGGAAQLHRAFQSVAGMTPGTYRAAAMDGEASPTVVGSEVR
;
A
#
# COMPACT_ATOMS: atom_id res chain seq x y z
N MET A 1 20.32 -0.08 30.13
CA MET A 1 21.09 -0.87 29.13
C MET A 1 20.06 -1.64 28.32
N GLN A 2 19.66 -1.13 27.15
CA GLN A 2 18.65 -1.81 26.30
C GLN A 2 19.30 -3.00 25.60
N SER A 3 18.72 -4.18 25.75
CA SER A 3 19.13 -5.36 24.98
C SER A 3 18.97 -5.08 23.48
N PRO A 4 19.90 -5.56 22.63
CA PRO A 4 19.80 -5.37 21.19
C PRO A 4 18.48 -5.97 20.69
N VAL A 5 17.75 -5.19 19.90
CA VAL A 5 16.56 -5.65 19.19
C VAL A 5 16.99 -6.80 18.25
N PRO A 6 16.33 -7.97 18.27
CA PRO A 6 16.63 -9.01 17.31
C PRO A 6 16.29 -8.51 15.89
N HIS A 7 17.32 -8.44 15.05
CA HIS A 7 17.24 -8.09 13.64
C HIS A 7 17.48 -9.37 12.83
N SER A 8 16.57 -9.73 11.95
CA SER A 8 16.76 -10.81 11.00
C SER A 8 16.65 -10.25 9.58
N PHE A 9 17.73 -10.37 8.82
CA PHE A 9 17.81 -9.98 7.42
C PHE A 9 17.85 -11.24 6.57
N TRP A 10 17.04 -11.29 5.52
CA TRP A 10 17.03 -12.39 4.57
C TRP A 10 16.91 -11.86 3.14
N SER A 11 17.73 -12.37 2.23
CA SER A 11 17.73 -11.97 0.83
C SER A 11 18.00 -13.18 -0.08
N THR A 12 17.28 -13.29 -1.20
CA THR A 12 17.62 -14.25 -2.26
C THR A 12 18.94 -13.94 -2.95
N SER A 13 19.52 -12.74 -2.75
CA SER A 13 20.87 -12.42 -3.23
C SER A 13 21.99 -13.07 -2.40
N ASP A 14 21.67 -13.48 -1.17
CA ASP A 14 22.65 -13.98 -0.20
C ASP A 14 22.58 -15.51 -0.07
N VAL A 15 21.68 -16.13 -0.83
CA VAL A 15 21.47 -17.57 -0.93
C VAL A 15 21.52 -17.92 -2.41
N ALA A 16 22.19 -19.01 -2.77
CA ALA A 16 22.32 -19.44 -4.16
C ALA A 16 20.97 -19.39 -4.89
N THR A 17 20.97 -18.73 -6.04
CA THR A 17 19.82 -18.47 -6.92
C THR A 17 19.15 -19.78 -7.32
N GLU A 18 18.07 -20.16 -6.63
CA GLU A 18 16.99 -21.07 -7.07
C GLU A 18 16.04 -21.50 -5.93
N ASP A 19 16.36 -21.24 -4.66
CA ASP A 19 15.63 -21.86 -3.55
C ASP A 19 14.38 -21.08 -3.10
N THR A 20 13.27 -21.28 -3.82
CA THR A 20 11.92 -20.78 -3.41
C THR A 20 11.44 -21.36 -2.07
N GLY A 21 12.01 -22.48 -1.61
CA GLY A 21 11.74 -23.05 -0.29
C GLY A 21 12.21 -22.11 0.83
N ASN A 22 13.38 -21.51 0.67
CA ASN A 22 13.93 -20.57 1.66
C ASN A 22 13.12 -19.26 1.75
N TRP A 23 12.44 -18.84 0.68
CA TRP A 23 11.58 -17.64 0.71
C TRP A 23 10.30 -17.83 1.53
N ALA A 24 9.60 -18.95 1.31
CA ALA A 24 8.39 -19.27 2.07
C ALA A 24 8.71 -19.47 3.56
N ASP A 25 9.88 -20.02 3.84
CA ASP A 25 10.42 -20.20 5.19
C ASP A 25 10.76 -18.87 5.85
N ALA A 26 11.45 -17.96 5.14
CA ALA A 26 11.72 -16.61 5.63
C ALA A 26 10.44 -15.83 5.93
N ILE A 27 9.44 -15.87 5.04
CA ILE A 27 8.12 -15.28 5.27
C ILE A 27 7.46 -15.89 6.50
N ARG A 28 7.47 -17.22 6.62
CA ARG A 28 6.88 -17.91 7.77
C ARG A 28 7.53 -17.43 9.06
N ASP A 29 8.85 -17.39 9.13
CA ASP A 29 9.56 -17.14 10.37
C ASP A 29 9.39 -15.68 10.82
N ALA A 30 9.51 -14.72 9.89
CA ALA A 30 9.37 -13.29 10.19
C ALA A 30 7.92 -12.80 10.36
N LEU A 31 6.97 -13.40 9.63
CA LEU A 31 5.58 -12.96 9.59
C LEU A 31 4.67 -14.02 10.21
N VAL A 32 4.05 -14.83 9.37
CA VAL A 32 3.16 -15.94 9.68
C VAL A 32 3.30 -16.98 8.58
N ALA A 33 2.99 -18.24 8.90
CA ALA A 33 2.99 -19.32 7.92
C ALA A 33 2.04 -18.99 6.76
N CYS A 34 2.63 -18.80 5.59
CA CYS A 34 1.97 -18.54 4.32
C CYS A 34 2.58 -19.44 3.26
N SER A 35 1.78 -19.86 2.28
CA SER A 35 2.34 -20.33 1.01
C SER A 35 2.69 -19.11 0.17
N SER A 36 3.87 -19.09 -0.43
CA SER A 36 4.20 -18.17 -1.52
C SER A 36 4.34 -18.96 -2.82
N ARG A 37 3.74 -18.45 -3.89
CA ARG A 37 3.82 -18.99 -5.24
C ARG A 37 4.26 -17.86 -6.18
N PRO A 38 5.55 -17.77 -6.52
CA PRO A 38 6.03 -16.85 -7.54
C PRO A 38 5.27 -17.03 -8.86
N ALA A 39 5.06 -15.95 -9.60
CA ALA A 39 4.56 -16.07 -10.97
C ALA A 39 5.62 -16.76 -11.84
N LYS A 40 5.19 -17.55 -12.82
CA LYS A 40 6.10 -18.12 -13.81
C LYS A 40 6.63 -17.00 -14.71
N GLY A 41 7.95 -16.87 -14.81
CA GLY A 41 8.64 -15.91 -15.67
C GLY A 41 9.97 -16.48 -16.16
N GLU A 42 10.59 -15.80 -17.12
CA GLU A 42 11.89 -16.19 -17.69
C GLU A 42 13.07 -15.85 -16.75
N GLU A 43 12.92 -14.86 -15.88
CA GLU A 43 13.95 -14.47 -14.90
C GLU A 43 13.81 -15.23 -13.56
N PRO A 44 14.94 -15.51 -12.88
CA PRO A 44 14.92 -16.08 -11.54
C PRO A 44 14.16 -15.21 -10.55
N PHE A 45 13.36 -15.83 -9.68
CA PHE A 45 12.65 -15.12 -8.63
C PHE A 45 13.63 -14.48 -7.63
N ALA A 46 13.46 -13.17 -7.38
CA ALA A 46 14.19 -12.44 -6.35
C ALA A 46 13.24 -11.92 -5.26
N GLY A 47 13.65 -12.05 -4.00
CA GLY A 47 12.93 -11.62 -2.82
C GLY A 47 13.88 -11.19 -1.71
N ARG A 48 13.56 -10.10 -1.03
CA ARG A 48 14.28 -9.59 0.14
C ARG A 48 13.28 -9.31 1.24
N LEU A 49 13.62 -9.76 2.44
CA LEU A 49 12.83 -9.63 3.65
C LEU A 49 13.71 -9.12 4.77
N GLU A 50 13.41 -7.93 5.26
CA GLU A 50 14.09 -7.37 6.43
C GLU A 50 13.08 -7.35 7.58
N HIS A 51 13.39 -7.96 8.71
CA HIS A 51 12.50 -7.99 9.87
C HIS A 51 13.21 -7.48 11.12
N ALA A 52 12.48 -6.72 11.94
CA ALA A 52 12.87 -6.52 13.33
C ALA A 52 11.65 -6.27 14.22
N ALA A 53 11.81 -6.58 15.50
CA ALA A 53 10.77 -6.39 16.51
C ALA A 53 11.07 -5.16 17.40
N LEU A 54 10.12 -4.24 17.53
CA LEU A 54 10.22 -3.11 18.45
C LEU A 54 9.13 -3.25 19.51
N GLY A 55 9.52 -3.51 20.76
CA GLY A 55 8.60 -3.65 21.89
C GLY A 55 7.44 -4.63 21.66
N GLY A 56 7.73 -5.78 21.02
CA GLY A 56 6.73 -6.80 20.72
C GLY A 56 5.93 -6.58 19.43
N ILE A 57 6.07 -5.42 18.77
CA ILE A 57 5.51 -5.17 17.44
C ILE A 57 6.57 -5.52 16.39
N GLY A 58 6.25 -6.43 15.49
CA GLY A 58 7.12 -6.73 14.36
C GLY A 58 6.98 -5.66 13.28
N LEU A 59 8.10 -5.36 12.63
CA LEU A 59 8.13 -4.52 11.44
C LEU A 59 9.01 -5.18 10.39
N SER A 60 8.37 -5.54 9.28
CA SER A 60 9.01 -6.25 8.17
C SER A 60 8.91 -5.46 6.87
N THR A 61 9.99 -5.36 6.13
CA THR A 61 10.00 -4.85 4.75
C THR A 61 10.17 -6.02 3.80
N VAL A 62 9.23 -6.17 2.86
CA VAL A 62 9.21 -7.21 1.84
C VAL A 62 9.40 -6.55 0.48
N VAL A 63 10.44 -6.93 -0.25
CA VAL A 63 10.68 -6.49 -1.65
C VAL A 63 10.78 -7.73 -2.51
N SER A 64 9.96 -7.84 -3.56
CA SER A 64 10.00 -9.04 -4.39
C SER A 64 9.31 -8.84 -5.75
N GLY A 65 9.42 -9.86 -6.61
CA GLY A 65 8.70 -9.96 -7.88
C GLY A 65 7.25 -10.43 -7.73
N PRO A 66 6.54 -10.57 -8.87
CA PRO A 66 5.15 -11.02 -8.91
C PRO A 66 4.97 -12.39 -8.24
N GLN A 67 3.96 -12.50 -7.36
CA GLN A 67 3.67 -13.74 -6.63
C GLN A 67 2.27 -13.73 -6.04
N GLN A 68 1.78 -14.92 -5.67
CA GLN A 68 0.60 -15.08 -4.83
C GLN A 68 1.01 -15.59 -3.46
N VAL A 69 0.58 -14.90 -2.42
CA VAL A 69 0.77 -15.30 -1.03
C VAL A 69 -0.60 -15.68 -0.45
N ALA A 70 -0.69 -16.83 0.20
CA ALA A 70 -1.93 -17.29 0.80
C ALA A 70 -1.70 -17.87 2.19
N ARG A 71 -2.51 -17.45 3.14
CA ARG A 71 -2.64 -18.09 4.44
C ARG A 71 -3.92 -18.91 4.44
N THR A 72 -3.78 -20.22 4.52
CA THR A 72 -4.89 -21.18 4.47
C THR A 72 -5.23 -21.70 5.86
N SER A 73 -6.42 -22.27 6.04
CA SER A 73 -6.82 -22.89 7.32
C SER A 73 -5.83 -23.96 7.78
N ARG A 74 -5.22 -24.71 6.85
CA ARG A 74 -4.17 -25.70 7.17
C ARG A 74 -2.91 -25.05 7.74
N LEU A 75 -2.51 -23.89 7.23
CA LEU A 75 -1.34 -23.15 7.73
C LEU A 75 -1.63 -22.48 9.07
N ILE A 76 -2.85 -21.96 9.26
CA ILE A 76 -3.32 -21.41 10.54
C ILE A 76 -3.30 -22.48 11.64
N ALA A 77 -3.72 -23.71 11.33
CA ALA A 77 -3.68 -24.80 12.30
C ALA A 77 -2.26 -25.16 12.78
N ARG A 78 -1.22 -24.89 11.95
CA ARG A 78 0.19 -25.19 12.22
C ARG A 78 0.95 -24.02 12.85
N ASP A 79 0.48 -22.80 12.64
CA ASP A 79 1.07 -21.58 13.18
C ASP A 79 -0.04 -20.73 13.79
N ARG A 80 -0.11 -20.77 15.12
CA ARG A 80 -1.18 -20.15 15.92
C ARG A 80 -0.87 -18.73 16.36
N ARG A 81 0.13 -18.07 15.77
CA ARG A 81 0.39 -16.65 16.04
C ARG A 81 -0.82 -15.81 15.64
N GLU A 82 -1.39 -15.12 16.62
CA GLU A 82 -2.55 -14.25 16.46
C GLU A 82 -2.08 -12.80 16.30
N LEU A 83 -1.99 -12.36 15.05
CA LEU A 83 -1.44 -11.08 14.64
C LEU A 83 -2.46 -10.33 13.79
N LEU A 84 -2.60 -9.04 14.07
CA LEU A 84 -3.09 -8.09 13.07
C LEU A 84 -1.90 -7.69 12.19
N LEU A 85 -2.02 -7.96 10.89
CA LEU A 85 -1.03 -7.58 9.89
C LEU A 85 -1.48 -6.28 9.23
N VAL A 86 -0.75 -5.19 9.45
CA VAL A 86 -0.95 -3.92 8.74
C VAL A 86 -0.04 -3.94 7.52
N ASN A 87 -0.64 -4.06 6.34
CA ASN A 87 0.09 -4.13 5.08
C ASN A 87 0.06 -2.75 4.44
N ILE A 88 1.22 -2.10 4.33
CA ILE A 88 1.41 -0.75 3.78
C ILE A 88 2.19 -0.89 2.48
N GLN A 89 1.59 -0.56 1.34
CA GLN A 89 2.27 -0.65 0.06
C GLN A 89 3.19 0.56 -0.12
N THR A 90 4.47 0.34 -0.43
CA THR A 90 5.46 1.41 -0.66
C THR A 90 5.82 1.55 -2.13
N GLU A 91 5.85 0.45 -2.88
CA GLU A 91 6.05 0.44 -4.34
C GLU A 91 5.24 -0.68 -5.00
N GLY A 92 4.92 -0.54 -6.29
CA GLY A 92 4.11 -1.52 -7.00
C GLY A 92 2.66 -1.51 -6.54
N GLN A 93 1.96 -2.62 -6.74
CA GLN A 93 0.57 -2.78 -6.32
C GLN A 93 0.30 -4.21 -5.82
N SER A 94 -0.68 -4.35 -4.94
CA SER A 94 -1.13 -5.66 -4.47
C SER A 94 -2.65 -5.73 -4.32
N LEU A 95 -3.21 -6.93 -4.42
CA LEU A 95 -4.61 -7.20 -4.14
C LEU A 95 -4.71 -8.11 -2.92
N ALA A 96 -5.20 -7.58 -1.81
CA ALA A 96 -5.51 -8.31 -0.60
C ALA A 96 -6.94 -8.83 -0.63
N ARG A 97 -7.20 -10.03 -0.12
CA ARG A 97 -8.53 -10.63 0.02
C ARG A 97 -8.68 -11.32 1.37
N GLN A 98 -9.75 -11.00 2.10
CA GLN A 98 -10.11 -11.65 3.37
C GLN A 98 -11.59 -11.40 3.67
N ASP A 99 -12.30 -12.37 4.24
CA ASP A 99 -13.71 -12.28 4.64
C ASP A 99 -14.67 -11.82 3.52
N GLY A 100 -14.46 -12.30 2.29
CA GLY A 100 -15.26 -11.88 1.12
C GLY A 100 -15.01 -10.42 0.69
N ARG A 101 -14.13 -9.69 1.37
CA ARG A 101 -13.65 -8.37 0.98
C ARG A 101 -12.38 -8.52 0.17
N SER A 102 -12.08 -7.48 -0.58
CA SER A 102 -10.80 -7.35 -1.25
C SER A 102 -10.35 -5.91 -1.11
N ALA A 103 -9.06 -5.61 -0.98
CA ALA A 103 -8.47 -4.27 -1.00
C ALA A 103 -7.34 -4.25 -2.03
N THR A 104 -7.23 -3.19 -2.83
CA THR A 104 -6.08 -3.04 -3.70
C THR A 104 -5.19 -1.97 -3.14
N LEU A 105 -3.95 -2.34 -2.85
CA LEU A 105 -3.01 -1.43 -2.25
C LEU A 105 -2.13 -0.83 -3.35
N LEU A 106 -2.13 0.49 -3.38
CA LEU A 106 -1.19 1.30 -4.14
C LEU A 106 -0.22 1.99 -3.20
N PRO A 107 0.91 2.52 -3.70
CA PRO A 107 1.90 3.16 -2.85
C PRO A 107 1.30 4.25 -1.97
N GLY A 108 1.49 4.14 -0.65
CA GLY A 108 0.95 5.04 0.37
C GLY A 108 -0.39 4.62 0.98
N THR A 109 -1.03 3.57 0.45
CA THR A 109 -2.27 2.99 1.02
C THR A 109 -1.95 1.81 1.92
N MET A 110 -2.88 1.49 2.83
CA MET A 110 -2.73 0.36 3.74
C MET A 110 -4.01 -0.46 3.89
N THR A 111 -3.88 -1.67 4.43
CA THR A 111 -5.01 -2.50 4.85
C THR A 111 -4.66 -3.36 6.05
N PHE A 112 -5.70 -3.88 6.69
CA PHE A 112 -5.62 -4.83 7.78
C PHE A 112 -5.89 -6.25 7.30
N LEU A 113 -5.06 -7.20 7.73
CA LEU A 113 -5.33 -8.63 7.61
C LEU A 113 -5.23 -9.29 8.98
N ASP A 114 -6.16 -10.17 9.29
CA ASP A 114 -6.20 -10.95 10.51
C ASP A 114 -5.55 -12.32 10.27
N SER A 115 -4.45 -12.63 10.95
CA SER A 115 -3.74 -13.91 10.76
C SER A 115 -4.49 -15.13 11.30
N THR A 116 -5.56 -14.94 12.08
CA THR A 116 -6.34 -16.07 12.61
C THR A 116 -7.32 -16.63 11.59
N ARG A 117 -7.49 -15.94 10.45
CA ARG A 117 -8.43 -16.30 9.39
C ARG A 117 -7.73 -16.35 8.02
N PRO A 118 -8.24 -17.14 7.06
CA PRO A 118 -7.61 -17.21 5.75
C PRO A 118 -7.54 -15.86 5.05
N PHE A 119 -6.45 -15.60 4.34
CA PHE A 119 -6.31 -14.44 3.47
C PHE A 119 -5.45 -14.77 2.24
N MET A 120 -5.56 -13.92 1.23
CA MET A 120 -4.75 -13.96 0.02
C MET A 120 -4.17 -12.56 -0.27
N LEU A 121 -2.94 -12.51 -0.76
CA LEU A 121 -2.31 -11.36 -1.38
C LEU A 121 -1.85 -11.75 -2.78
N GLU A 122 -2.20 -10.96 -3.78
CA GLU A 122 -1.75 -11.13 -5.16
C GLU A 122 -0.89 -9.93 -5.58
N PHE A 123 0.30 -10.20 -6.11
CA PHE A 123 1.22 -9.19 -6.63
C PHE A 123 1.45 -9.49 -8.12
N SER A 124 1.00 -8.61 -9.00
CA SER A 124 1.11 -8.78 -10.46
C SER A 124 2.42 -8.24 -11.05
N GLY A 125 3.21 -7.53 -10.26
CA GLY A 125 4.44 -6.86 -10.65
C GLY A 125 5.45 -6.88 -9.51
N SER A 126 6.66 -6.36 -9.76
CA SER A 126 7.60 -6.08 -8.67
C SER A 126 6.99 -5.11 -7.66
N PHE A 127 7.26 -5.35 -6.38
CA PHE A 127 6.65 -4.59 -5.30
C PHE A 127 7.60 -4.39 -4.12
N SER A 128 7.28 -3.39 -3.32
CA SER A 128 7.82 -3.17 -1.97
C SER A 128 6.63 -2.94 -1.04
N GLN A 129 6.61 -3.64 0.09
CA GLN A 129 5.56 -3.56 1.09
C GLN A 129 6.15 -3.62 2.49
N VAL A 130 5.66 -2.75 3.37
CA VAL A 130 5.94 -2.84 4.81
C VAL A 130 4.78 -3.55 5.48
N VAL A 131 5.08 -4.59 6.24
CA VAL A 131 4.12 -5.33 7.05
C VAL A 131 4.43 -5.05 8.51
N VAL A 132 3.46 -4.51 9.24
CA VAL A 132 3.53 -4.36 10.71
C VAL A 132 2.78 -5.52 11.34
N GLN A 133 3.44 -6.24 12.23
CA GLN A 133 2.88 -7.38 12.96
C GLN A 133 2.50 -6.91 14.37
N ILE A 134 1.20 -6.79 14.65
CA ILE A 134 0.72 -6.40 15.98
C ILE A 134 0.11 -7.64 16.64
N PRO A 135 0.67 -8.13 17.75
CA PRO A 135 0.03 -9.17 18.54
C PRO A 135 -1.41 -8.78 18.91
N ARG A 136 -2.37 -9.68 18.69
CA ARG A 136 -3.79 -9.44 19.03
C ARG A 136 -3.98 -9.10 20.50
N ALA A 137 -3.11 -9.59 21.38
CA ALA A 137 -3.09 -9.27 22.81
C ALA A 137 -2.86 -7.76 23.10
N LEU A 138 -2.26 -7.01 22.18
CA LEU A 138 -2.10 -5.54 22.29
C LEU A 138 -3.34 -4.76 21.83
N LEU A 139 -4.38 -5.45 21.32
CA LEU A 139 -5.63 -4.87 20.85
C LEU A 139 -6.83 -5.55 21.54
N PRO A 140 -6.87 -5.61 22.89
CA PRO A 140 -7.90 -6.36 23.61
C PRO A 140 -9.30 -5.77 23.36
N GLY A 141 -10.29 -6.63 23.13
CA GLY A 141 -11.68 -6.22 22.96
C GLY A 141 -12.02 -5.56 21.61
N ARG A 142 -11.05 -5.37 20.71
CA ARG A 142 -11.30 -4.79 19.39
C ARG A 142 -11.75 -5.86 18.39
N SER A 143 -12.94 -5.64 17.84
CA SER A 143 -13.47 -6.42 16.73
C SER A 143 -12.71 -6.08 15.45
N LEU A 144 -12.28 -7.12 14.73
CA LEU A 144 -11.76 -6.99 13.37
C LEU A 144 -12.83 -7.34 12.32
N VAL A 145 -14.09 -7.49 12.76
CA VAL A 145 -15.21 -7.72 11.85
C VAL A 145 -15.46 -6.44 11.07
N GLY A 146 -15.49 -6.53 9.75
CA GLY A 146 -15.79 -5.38 8.89
C GLY A 146 -14.58 -4.62 8.36
N VAL A 147 -13.42 -4.73 9.02
CA VAL A 147 -12.26 -3.84 8.76
C VAL A 147 -11.13 -4.50 7.97
N THR A 148 -11.14 -5.82 7.82
CA THR A 148 -10.09 -6.56 7.09
C THR A 148 -10.25 -6.44 5.58
N ALA A 149 -9.12 -6.41 4.85
CA ALA A 149 -9.09 -6.24 3.40
C ALA A 149 -9.97 -5.06 2.93
N LEU A 150 -10.00 -3.99 3.73
CA LEU A 150 -10.51 -2.67 3.37
C LEU A 150 -9.32 -1.78 3.01
N GLU A 151 -9.42 -1.05 1.90
CA GLU A 151 -8.39 -0.09 1.52
C GLU A 151 -8.53 1.16 2.38
N LEU A 152 -7.50 1.47 3.14
CA LEU A 152 -7.36 2.73 3.86
C LEU A 152 -6.53 3.65 2.99
N ASP A 153 -7.20 4.67 2.47
CA ASP A 153 -6.65 5.52 1.43
C ASP A 153 -5.51 6.41 1.91
N ASP A 154 -4.86 7.06 0.95
CA ASP A 154 -3.69 7.90 1.12
C ASP A 154 -4.00 9.34 1.54
N HIS A 155 -5.27 9.67 1.84
CA HIS A 155 -5.73 11.01 2.22
C HIS A 155 -6.50 11.05 3.55
N GLY A 156 -6.95 9.89 4.06
CA GLY A 156 -7.68 9.75 5.31
C GLY A 156 -6.81 9.39 6.52
N PRO A 157 -7.44 8.98 7.64
CA PRO A 157 -6.72 8.65 8.88
C PRO A 157 -5.75 7.47 8.70
N GLY A 158 -6.00 6.59 7.71
CA GLY A 158 -5.08 5.52 7.34
C GLY A 158 -3.70 6.01 6.90
N ARG A 159 -3.63 7.14 6.18
CA ARG A 159 -2.36 7.72 5.75
C ARG A 159 -1.51 8.18 6.92
N LEU A 160 -2.10 8.87 7.89
CA LEU A 160 -1.39 9.35 9.08
C LEU A 160 -0.77 8.20 9.86
N VAL A 161 -1.53 7.11 10.02
CA VAL A 161 -1.05 5.90 10.69
C VAL A 161 0.03 5.20 9.87
N ALA A 162 -0.15 5.08 8.56
CA ALA A 162 0.88 4.52 7.68
C ALA A 162 2.19 5.31 7.74
N ASP A 163 2.14 6.63 7.64
CA ASP A 163 3.31 7.50 7.70
C ASP A 163 4.02 7.42 9.06
N PHE A 164 3.25 7.37 10.15
CA PHE A 164 3.80 7.15 11.50
C PHE A 164 4.53 5.81 11.61
N LEU A 165 3.91 4.71 11.17
CA LEU A 165 4.50 3.37 11.22
C LEU A 165 5.76 3.25 10.35
N LEU A 166 5.72 3.82 9.14
CA LEU A 166 6.88 3.90 8.24
C LEU A 166 8.00 4.75 8.86
N GLY A 167 7.65 5.88 9.50
CA GLY A 167 8.57 6.75 10.22
C GLY A 167 9.25 6.02 11.38
N LEU A 168 8.48 5.28 12.18
CA LEU A 168 8.98 4.46 13.27
C LEU A 168 10.01 3.43 12.79
N GLY A 169 9.73 2.82 11.64
CA GLY A 169 10.64 1.86 10.99
C GLY A 169 11.97 2.44 10.55
N ARG A 170 11.95 3.66 10.00
CA ARG A 170 13.17 4.39 9.65
C ARG A 170 13.93 4.80 10.91
N GLN A 171 13.24 5.38 11.88
CA GLN A 171 13.86 5.91 13.10
C GLN A 171 14.50 4.82 13.94
N ARG A 172 13.95 3.60 13.96
CA ARG A 172 14.56 2.46 14.64
C ARG A 172 16.01 2.20 14.22
N ARG A 173 16.38 2.46 12.97
CA ARG A 173 17.76 2.25 12.49
C ARG A 173 18.73 3.33 12.96
N ASN A 174 18.24 4.55 13.11
CA ASN A 174 19.07 5.72 13.38
C ASN A 174 19.09 6.06 14.87
N GLU A 175 17.92 6.06 15.51
CA GLU A 175 17.68 6.47 16.90
C GLU A 175 16.72 5.49 17.59
N PRO A 176 17.19 4.28 17.98
CA PRO A 176 16.34 3.24 18.56
C PRO A 176 15.57 3.69 19.81
N GLY A 177 16.17 4.57 20.62
CA GLY A 177 15.55 5.13 21.83
C GLY A 177 14.32 5.98 21.52
N VAL A 178 14.38 6.81 20.47
CA VAL A 178 13.23 7.62 20.02
C VAL A 178 12.12 6.72 19.48
N ALA A 179 12.47 5.72 18.68
CA ALA A 179 11.49 4.76 18.16
C ALA A 179 10.81 3.98 19.31
N ALA A 180 11.56 3.52 20.30
CA ALA A 180 11.00 2.85 21.47
C ALA A 180 10.06 3.75 22.29
N ALA A 181 10.39 5.03 22.45
CA ALA A 181 9.55 6.01 23.15
C ALA A 181 8.24 6.30 22.40
N LEU A 182 8.27 6.29 21.07
CA LEU A 182 7.09 6.56 20.24
C LEU A 182 6.21 5.33 19.99
N LEU A 183 6.74 4.12 20.17
CA LEU A 183 6.04 2.86 19.93
C LEU A 183 4.65 2.76 20.60
N PRO A 184 4.45 3.16 21.87
CA PRO A 184 3.13 3.05 22.52
C PRO A 184 2.04 3.84 21.78
N HIS A 185 2.40 4.91 21.08
CA HIS A 185 1.44 5.71 20.31
C HIS A 185 1.01 5.02 19.01
N ALA A 186 1.81 4.08 18.48
CA ALA A 186 1.46 3.30 17.30
C ALA A 186 0.14 2.54 17.52
N VAL A 187 0.03 1.85 18.67
CA VAL A 187 -1.14 1.04 19.02
C VAL A 187 -2.39 1.91 19.13
N GLY A 188 -2.31 3.03 19.86
CA GLY A 188 -3.47 3.93 20.00
C GLY A 188 -3.93 4.56 18.68
N LEU A 189 -2.99 4.88 17.78
CA LEU A 189 -3.29 5.34 16.42
C LEU A 189 -4.01 4.25 15.60
N LEU A 190 -3.53 3.01 15.70
CA LEU A 190 -4.15 1.86 15.04
C LEU A 190 -5.55 1.58 15.57
N GLU A 191 -5.75 1.61 16.89
CA GLU A 191 -7.06 1.50 17.52
C GLU A 191 -8.02 2.58 17.03
N SER A 192 -7.56 3.83 16.93
CA SER A 192 -8.37 4.94 16.43
C SER A 192 -8.85 4.70 15.01
N VAL A 193 -7.98 4.21 14.13
CA VAL A 193 -8.35 3.87 12.74
C VAL A 193 -9.30 2.67 12.69
N LEU A 194 -9.10 1.65 13.52
CA LEU A 194 -10.03 0.51 13.63
C LEU A 194 -11.43 0.96 14.07
N ASP A 195 -11.52 1.88 15.04
CA ASP A 195 -12.80 2.40 15.53
C ASP A 195 -13.48 3.26 14.45
N LEU A 196 -12.73 4.12 13.73
CA LEU A 196 -13.27 4.94 12.63
C LEU A 196 -13.79 4.06 11.48
N THR A 197 -13.02 3.06 11.07
CA THR A 197 -13.40 2.16 9.97
C THR A 197 -14.59 1.27 10.31
N THR A 198 -14.70 0.84 11.57
CA THR A 198 -15.86 0.07 12.05
C THR A 198 -17.13 0.93 12.07
N ARG A 199 -17.03 2.18 12.53
CA ARG A 199 -18.15 3.14 12.51
C ARG A 199 -18.60 3.40 11.08
N ASP A 200 -17.67 3.74 10.19
CA ASP A 200 -17.97 3.99 8.78
C ASP A 200 -18.64 2.78 8.13
N SER A 201 -18.13 1.56 8.38
CA SER A 201 -18.74 0.34 7.81
C SER A 201 -20.16 0.09 8.31
N ALA A 202 -20.47 0.45 9.56
CA ALA A 202 -21.80 0.28 10.15
C ALA A 202 -22.80 1.36 9.68
N THR A 203 -22.31 2.54 9.30
CA THR A 203 -23.14 3.68 8.88
C THR A 203 -23.21 3.89 7.37
N GLN A 204 -22.35 3.19 6.60
CA GLN A 204 -22.23 3.37 5.15
C GLN A 204 -23.51 2.99 4.41
N THR A 205 -24.02 3.97 3.68
CA THR A 205 -25.10 3.83 2.71
C THR A 205 -24.62 3.13 1.44
N SER A 206 -25.56 2.57 0.68
CA SER A 206 -25.25 2.01 -0.65
C SER A 206 -24.62 3.05 -1.61
N ALA A 207 -24.86 4.35 -1.40
CA ALA A 207 -24.29 5.41 -2.21
C ALA A 207 -22.80 5.60 -1.91
N GLU A 208 -22.40 5.60 -0.64
CA GLU A 208 -21.00 5.71 -0.22
C GLU A 208 -20.18 4.49 -0.64
N LEU A 209 -20.73 3.29 -0.48
CA LEU A 209 -20.11 2.05 -0.99
C LEU A 209 -19.93 2.09 -2.51
N THR A 210 -20.83 2.75 -3.25
CA THR A 210 -20.68 2.94 -4.69
C THR A 210 -19.60 3.95 -5.02
N SER A 211 -19.54 5.08 -4.29
CA SER A 211 -18.46 6.07 -4.45
C SER A 211 -17.09 5.45 -4.18
N GLN A 212 -16.94 4.70 -3.08
CA GLN A 212 -15.69 4.01 -2.75
C GLN A 212 -15.26 3.02 -3.84
N ARG A 213 -16.20 2.21 -4.35
CA ARG A 213 -15.93 1.29 -5.47
C ARG A 213 -15.43 2.04 -6.71
N ILE A 214 -16.06 3.16 -7.04
CA ILE A 214 -15.66 4.03 -8.16
C ILE A 214 -14.24 4.57 -7.97
N HIS A 215 -13.98 5.25 -6.85
CA HIS A 215 -12.67 5.86 -6.59
C HIS A 215 -11.56 4.83 -6.64
N ARG A 216 -11.80 3.69 -6.01
CA ARG A 216 -10.89 2.56 -6.03
C ARG A 216 -10.65 2.02 -7.43
N PHE A 217 -11.70 1.77 -8.20
CA PHE A 217 -11.56 1.25 -9.56
C PHE A 217 -10.72 2.20 -10.42
N VAL A 218 -10.98 3.51 -10.33
CA VAL A 218 -10.20 4.53 -11.04
C VAL A 218 -8.75 4.52 -10.55
N ARG A 219 -8.50 4.43 -9.25
CA ARG A 219 -7.15 4.36 -8.66
C ARG A 219 -6.29 3.26 -9.29
N GLN A 220 -6.89 2.07 -9.44
CA GLN A 220 -6.22 0.88 -9.95
C GLN A 220 -5.92 0.97 -11.44
N HIS A 221 -6.88 1.48 -12.21
CA HIS A 221 -6.83 1.45 -13.68
C HIS A 221 -6.38 2.77 -14.29
N ALA A 222 -6.11 3.82 -13.51
CA ALA A 222 -5.74 5.14 -14.04
C ALA A 222 -4.50 5.13 -14.95
N HIS A 223 -3.62 4.13 -14.83
CA HIS A 223 -2.45 3.98 -15.68
C HIS A 223 -2.79 3.50 -17.11
N ASP A 224 -3.98 2.93 -17.33
CA ASP A 224 -4.46 2.54 -18.65
C ASP A 224 -4.88 3.80 -19.44
N PRO A 225 -4.26 4.09 -20.59
CA PRO A 225 -4.63 5.23 -21.44
C PRO A 225 -6.08 5.17 -21.95
N SER A 226 -6.65 3.97 -22.08
CA SER A 226 -7.99 3.72 -22.62
C SER A 226 -9.13 3.87 -21.58
N LEU A 227 -8.79 4.04 -20.30
CA LEU A 227 -9.78 4.15 -19.23
C LEU A 227 -10.73 5.34 -19.45
N ASP A 228 -12.01 5.05 -19.61
CA ASP A 228 -13.08 6.03 -19.80
C ASP A 228 -14.25 5.82 -18.81
N ALA A 229 -15.25 6.70 -18.87
CA ALA A 229 -16.42 6.61 -17.98
C ALA A 229 -17.24 5.33 -18.17
N THR A 230 -17.22 4.75 -19.38
CA THR A 230 -17.94 3.51 -19.69
C THR A 230 -17.27 2.32 -19.02
N GLY A 231 -15.95 2.21 -19.15
CA GLY A 231 -15.14 1.18 -18.49
C GLY A 231 -15.21 1.27 -16.97
N VAL A 232 -15.17 2.47 -16.39
CA VAL A 232 -15.32 2.66 -14.94
C VAL A 232 -16.71 2.22 -14.47
N ALA A 233 -17.77 2.65 -15.16
CA ALA A 233 -19.14 2.32 -14.78
C ALA A 233 -19.38 0.79 -14.83
N ALA A 234 -18.94 0.14 -15.92
CA ALA A 234 -19.03 -1.30 -16.09
C ALA A 234 -18.22 -2.05 -15.02
N GLY A 235 -16.97 -1.66 -14.78
CA GLY A 235 -16.10 -2.27 -13.78
C GLY A 235 -16.59 -2.12 -12.34
N CYS A 236 -17.39 -1.10 -12.06
CA CYS A 236 -18.02 -0.88 -10.75
C CYS A 236 -19.44 -1.45 -10.63
N GLY A 237 -20.00 -2.03 -11.70
CA GLY A 237 -21.38 -2.53 -11.73
C GLY A 237 -22.42 -1.41 -11.52
N CYS A 238 -22.19 -0.21 -12.06
CA CYS A 238 -23.09 0.93 -11.91
C CYS A 238 -23.35 1.64 -13.25
N SER A 239 -24.35 2.54 -13.30
CA SER A 239 -24.59 3.38 -14.47
C SER A 239 -23.67 4.60 -14.51
N ARG A 240 -23.37 5.12 -15.71
CA ARG A 240 -22.60 6.38 -15.88
C ARG A 240 -23.19 7.56 -15.10
N ARG A 241 -24.53 7.61 -14.98
CA ARG A 241 -25.22 8.62 -14.16
C ARG A 241 -24.86 8.50 -12.68
N THR A 242 -24.79 7.27 -12.18
CA THR A 242 -24.41 6.99 -10.78
C THR A 242 -22.94 7.35 -10.56
N LEU A 243 -22.07 7.03 -11.52
CA LEU A 243 -20.66 7.42 -11.53
C LEU A 243 -20.48 8.94 -11.39
N TYR A 244 -21.08 9.73 -12.28
CA TYR A 244 -20.94 11.18 -12.23
C TYR A 244 -21.55 11.79 -10.98
N ARG A 245 -22.68 11.25 -10.49
CA ARG A 245 -23.29 11.73 -9.23
C ARG A 245 -22.37 11.48 -8.03
N ALA A 246 -21.74 10.31 -7.97
CA ALA A 246 -20.79 10.00 -6.90
C ALA A 246 -19.58 10.94 -6.92
N LEU A 247 -18.97 11.13 -8.09
CA LEU A 247 -17.82 12.04 -8.22
C LEU A 247 -18.19 13.50 -7.95
N ALA A 248 -19.38 13.93 -8.36
CA ALA A 248 -19.87 15.29 -8.11
C ALA A 248 -20.10 15.56 -6.61
N ALA A 249 -20.53 14.56 -5.84
CA ALA A 249 -20.67 14.67 -4.39
C ALA A 249 -19.32 14.98 -3.70
N ASP A 250 -18.22 14.50 -4.29
CA ASP A 250 -16.85 14.75 -3.82
C ASP A 250 -16.21 16.00 -4.47
N GLY A 251 -17.00 16.79 -5.22
CA GLY A 251 -16.50 17.97 -5.93
C GLY A 251 -15.48 17.66 -7.05
N GLN A 252 -15.45 16.42 -7.55
CA GLN A 252 -14.46 15.97 -8.52
C GLN A 252 -15.09 15.56 -9.86
N THR A 253 -14.31 15.66 -10.94
CA THR A 253 -14.63 15.04 -12.23
C THR A 253 -13.76 13.81 -12.44
N LEU A 254 -14.22 12.87 -13.27
CA LEU A 254 -13.45 11.66 -13.59
C LEU A 254 -12.10 12.02 -14.23
N THR A 255 -12.08 12.99 -15.14
CA THR A 255 -10.87 13.46 -15.81
C THR A 255 -9.87 14.06 -14.81
N THR A 256 -10.34 14.86 -13.86
CA THR A 256 -9.50 15.45 -12.81
C THR A 256 -8.92 14.36 -11.91
N LEU A 257 -9.73 13.38 -11.50
CA LEU A 257 -9.30 12.27 -10.66
C LEU A 257 -8.23 11.41 -11.36
N ILE A 258 -8.48 10.97 -12.60
CA ILE A 258 -7.52 10.21 -13.40
C ILE A 258 -6.22 11.01 -13.55
N ARG A 259 -6.30 12.29 -13.94
CA ARG A 259 -5.13 13.14 -14.11
C ARG A 259 -4.28 13.22 -12.84
N ARG A 260 -4.92 13.42 -11.67
CA ARG A 260 -4.22 13.47 -10.36
C ARG A 260 -3.50 12.16 -10.07
N LEU A 261 -4.16 11.03 -10.29
CA LEU A 261 -3.60 9.70 -10.04
C LEU A 261 -2.42 9.38 -10.99
N ARG A 262 -2.54 9.75 -12.27
CA ARG A 262 -1.45 9.61 -13.25
C ARG A 262 -0.23 10.47 -12.86
N VAL A 263 -0.44 11.70 -12.39
CA VAL A 263 0.67 12.55 -11.89
C VAL A 263 1.32 11.96 -10.63
N ALA A 264 0.52 11.48 -9.67
CA ALA A 264 1.06 10.82 -8.47
C ALA A 264 1.90 9.57 -8.82
N ARG A 265 1.48 8.81 -9.84
CA ARG A 265 2.27 7.70 -10.38
C ARG A 265 3.57 8.18 -11.04
N ALA A 266 3.51 9.25 -11.83
CA ALA A 266 4.70 9.83 -12.45
C ALA A 266 5.71 10.32 -11.40
N GLN A 267 5.25 10.97 -10.32
CA GLN A 267 6.12 11.40 -9.20
C GLN A 267 6.89 10.22 -8.60
N ARG A 268 6.21 9.10 -8.36
CA ARG A 268 6.87 7.87 -7.86
C ARG A 268 7.90 7.35 -8.85
N LEU A 269 7.54 7.19 -10.12
CA LEU A 269 8.49 6.73 -11.15
C LEU A 269 9.72 7.64 -11.28
N LEU A 270 9.55 8.95 -11.16
CA LEU A 270 10.66 9.92 -11.21
C LEU A 270 11.59 9.80 -10.00
N ARG A 271 11.05 9.46 -8.83
CA ARG A 271 11.79 9.27 -7.58
C ARG A 271 12.50 7.92 -7.54
N ASP A 272 11.76 6.86 -7.84
CA ASP A 272 12.21 5.48 -7.65
C ASP A 272 13.10 5.01 -8.82
N ARG A 273 12.96 5.64 -9.99
CA ARG A 273 13.72 5.30 -11.22
C ARG A 273 14.21 6.56 -11.94
N PRO A 274 15.21 7.27 -11.38
CA PRO A 274 15.65 8.57 -11.88
C PRO A 274 16.23 8.55 -13.30
N THR A 275 16.68 7.38 -13.78
CA THR A 275 17.20 7.17 -15.13
C THR A 275 16.11 7.01 -16.20
N LEU A 276 14.84 6.82 -15.83
CA LEU A 276 13.76 6.69 -16.81
C LEU A 276 13.59 7.99 -17.62
N THR A 277 13.43 7.87 -18.94
CA THR A 277 13.12 9.04 -19.79
C THR A 277 11.74 9.60 -19.45
N LEU A 278 11.54 10.91 -19.63
CA LEU A 278 10.22 11.52 -19.39
C LEU A 278 9.13 10.93 -20.28
N THR A 279 9.47 10.48 -21.49
CA THR A 279 8.57 9.76 -22.38
C THR A 279 8.15 8.42 -21.80
N ALA A 280 9.09 7.63 -21.27
CA ALA A 280 8.78 6.36 -20.62
C ALA A 280 7.91 6.56 -19.36
N VAL A 281 8.24 7.58 -18.54
CA VAL A 281 7.41 7.94 -17.37
C VAL A 281 6.00 8.33 -17.80
N ALA A 282 5.85 9.10 -18.88
CA ALA A 282 4.54 9.49 -19.40
C ALA A 282 3.71 8.26 -19.78
N VAL A 283 4.27 7.37 -20.60
CA VAL A 283 3.59 6.14 -21.07
C VAL A 283 3.23 5.23 -19.90
N GLN A 284 4.17 4.95 -18.99
CA GLN A 284 3.92 4.10 -17.81
C GLN A 284 2.94 4.70 -16.80
N SER A 285 2.72 6.01 -16.87
CA SER A 285 1.72 6.72 -16.07
C SER A 285 0.37 6.86 -16.78
N GLY A 286 0.23 6.38 -18.01
CA GLY A 286 -1.02 6.45 -18.79
C GLY A 286 -1.20 7.72 -19.61
N PHE A 287 -0.16 8.54 -19.79
CA PHE A 287 -0.19 9.70 -20.68
C PHE A 287 0.25 9.31 -22.10
N GLY A 288 -0.33 9.96 -23.11
CA GLY A 288 0.00 9.77 -24.53
C GLY A 288 1.35 10.36 -24.96
N GLY A 289 2.15 10.87 -24.03
CA GLY A 289 3.49 11.39 -24.31
C GLY A 289 3.96 12.44 -23.31
N ALA A 290 5.25 12.81 -23.41
CA ALA A 290 5.92 13.73 -22.49
C ALA A 290 5.25 15.11 -22.41
N ALA A 291 4.72 15.63 -23.52
CA ALA A 291 4.03 16.93 -23.53
C ALA A 291 2.73 16.92 -22.69
N GLN A 292 1.97 15.82 -22.74
CA GLN A 292 0.74 15.69 -21.94
C GLN A 292 1.09 15.53 -20.46
N LEU A 293 2.10 14.72 -20.15
CA LEU A 293 2.64 14.59 -18.79
C LEU A 293 3.05 15.97 -18.26
N HIS A 294 3.84 16.75 -19.01
CA HIS A 294 4.36 18.03 -18.57
C HIS A 294 3.23 19.01 -18.18
N ARG A 295 2.21 19.16 -19.03
CA ARG A 295 1.05 20.01 -18.74
C ARG A 295 0.27 19.54 -17.52
N ALA A 296 0.02 18.23 -17.43
CA ALA A 296 -0.71 17.65 -16.30
C ALA A 296 0.06 17.81 -14.98
N PHE A 297 1.37 17.56 -15.01
CA PHE A 297 2.24 17.65 -13.84
C PHE A 297 2.35 19.08 -13.34
N GLN A 298 2.55 20.06 -14.25
CA GLN A 298 2.56 21.48 -13.88
C GLN A 298 1.23 21.91 -13.25
N SER A 299 0.10 21.46 -13.81
CA SER A 299 -1.23 21.78 -13.29
C SER A 299 -1.55 21.15 -11.93
N VAL A 300 -1.00 19.97 -11.63
CA VAL A 300 -1.35 19.21 -10.40
C VAL A 300 -0.30 19.41 -9.30
N ALA A 301 0.98 19.48 -9.65
CA ALA A 301 2.09 19.55 -8.70
C ALA A 301 2.75 20.93 -8.63
N GLY A 302 2.33 21.90 -9.46
CA GLY A 302 2.85 23.28 -9.46
C GLY A 302 4.26 23.44 -10.05
N MET A 303 4.88 22.35 -10.54
CA MET A 303 6.23 22.35 -11.11
C MET A 303 6.35 21.36 -12.26
N THR A 304 7.49 21.37 -12.97
CA THR A 304 7.72 20.44 -14.08
C THR A 304 8.19 19.06 -13.59
N PRO A 305 8.01 18.00 -14.39
CA PRO A 305 8.57 16.68 -14.08
C PRO A 305 10.10 16.68 -13.91
N GLY A 306 10.82 17.51 -14.66
CA GLY A 306 12.28 17.60 -14.61
C GLY A 306 12.76 18.26 -13.32
N THR A 307 12.15 19.38 -12.93
CA THR A 307 12.45 20.05 -11.66
C THR A 307 12.12 19.16 -10.47
N TYR A 308 10.99 18.43 -10.53
CA TYR A 308 10.65 17.45 -9.49
C TYR A 308 11.71 16.35 -9.35
N ARG A 309 12.24 15.85 -10.47
CA ARG A 309 13.27 14.81 -10.47
C ARG A 309 14.57 15.30 -9.85
N ALA A 310 15.02 16.51 -10.21
CA ALA A 310 16.24 17.09 -9.64
C ALA A 310 16.12 17.20 -8.11
N ALA A 311 15.01 17.79 -7.63
CA ALA A 311 14.74 17.92 -6.19
C ALA A 311 14.68 16.55 -5.46
N ALA A 312 14.14 15.52 -6.10
CA ALA A 312 14.10 14.18 -5.52
C ALA A 312 15.49 13.51 -5.42
N MET A 313 16.43 13.89 -6.28
CA MET A 313 17.82 13.38 -6.27
C MET A 313 18.70 14.12 -5.25
N ASP A 314 18.42 15.39 -5.00
CA ASP A 314 19.21 16.25 -4.09
C ASP A 314 18.86 16.04 -2.60
N GLY A 315 17.91 15.15 -2.28
CA GLY A 315 17.59 14.75 -0.90
C GLY A 315 16.82 15.80 -0.08
N GLU A 316 16.44 16.93 -0.68
CA GLU A 316 15.58 17.91 -0.03
C GLU A 316 14.13 17.38 0.08
N ALA A 317 13.58 17.46 1.28
CA ALA A 317 12.24 17.01 1.61
C ALA A 317 11.23 17.53 0.58
N SER A 318 10.46 16.59 0.00
CA SER A 318 9.39 16.89 -0.95
C SER A 318 8.51 18.04 -0.43
N PRO A 319 8.37 19.15 -1.17
CA PRO A 319 7.46 20.20 -0.76
C PRO A 319 6.03 19.67 -0.87
N THR A 320 5.35 19.61 0.27
CA THR A 320 3.92 19.33 0.39
C THR A 320 3.15 20.27 -0.51
N VAL A 321 2.32 19.72 -1.40
CA VAL A 321 1.39 20.47 -2.24
C VAL A 321 0.41 21.18 -1.31
N VAL A 322 0.56 22.50 -1.16
CA VAL A 322 -0.46 23.35 -0.55
C VAL A 322 -1.66 23.36 -1.48
N GLY A 323 -2.75 22.76 -1.03
CA GLY A 323 -4.03 22.82 -1.72
C GLY A 323 -4.48 24.26 -1.85
N SER A 324 -4.70 24.68 -3.09
CA SER A 324 -5.41 25.91 -3.42
C SER A 324 -6.82 25.85 -2.81
N GLU A 325 -7.07 26.71 -1.84
CA GLU A 325 -8.40 27.12 -1.42
C GLU A 325 -9.18 27.58 -2.66
N VAL A 326 -10.38 27.02 -2.86
CA VAL A 326 -11.42 27.62 -3.68
C VAL A 326 -12.63 27.76 -2.78
N ARG A 327 -13.06 29.02 -2.65
CA ARG A 327 -14.28 29.49 -1.97
C ARG A 327 -15.53 28.76 -2.44
#